data_AF-A3CYS4-F1
#
_entry.id   AF-A3CYS4-F1
#
_cell.length_a   1.000
_cell.length_b   1.000
_cell.length_c   1.000
_cell.angle_alpha   90.00
_cell.angle_beta   90.00
_cell.angle_gamma   90.00
#
_symmetry.space_group_name_H-M   'P 1'
#
loop_
_entity.id
_entity.type
_entity.pdbx_description
1 polymer ?
#
loop_
_entity_poly.entity_id
_entity_poly.type
_entity_poly.pdbx_seq_one_letter_code
_entity_poly.pdbx_strand_id
1 'polypeptide(L)'
;MKDLVIIGLLALIICFKLFDISSDIQLGIPQWHIAQEAMLLVLTVIGAMYLSYDLIRRSREVKALAKRLEHADKKIDNMSTQMRSARQEYSQAVSQQFETWGFTKSEQQVAFLLLKGLSFKEIAEVRQTKEKTVRQQASTIYGKAAVDGRHTFCAWFMEDFIQEHNQDLAANEAA
;
A
#
# COMPACT_ATOMS: atom_id res chain seq x y z
N MET A 1 -3.19 26.11 6.17
CA MET A 1 -3.03 27.12 7.24
C MET A 1 -1.93 28.11 6.90
N LYS A 2 -0.70 27.67 6.58
CA LYS A 2 0.42 28.55 6.18
C LYS A 2 0.09 29.50 5.00
N ASP A 3 -0.62 29.01 3.98
CA ASP A 3 -0.95 29.83 2.80
C ASP A 3 -1.94 30.97 3.11
N LEU A 4 -2.91 30.72 3.99
CA LEU A 4 -3.85 31.74 4.49
C LEU A 4 -3.14 32.80 5.34
N VAL A 5 -2.11 32.41 6.09
CA VAL A 5 -1.30 33.35 6.89
C VAL A 5 -0.47 34.26 5.99
N ILE A 6 0.11 33.73 4.90
CA ILE A 6 0.88 34.52 3.93
C ILE A 6 -0.01 35.53 3.19
N ILE A 7 -1.19 35.09 2.73
CA ILE A 7 -2.17 35.97 2.07
C ILE A 7 -2.67 37.05 3.04
N GLY A 8 -2.97 36.68 4.28
CA GLY A 8 -3.37 37.63 5.32
C GLY A 8 -2.28 38.67 5.64
N LEU A 9 -1.02 38.25 5.70
CA LEU A 9 0.11 39.13 5.94
C LEU A 9 0.34 40.11 4.76
N LEU A 10 0.22 39.64 3.52
CA LEU A 10 0.29 40.51 2.33
C LEU A 10 -0.84 41.54 2.29
N ALA A 11 -2.08 41.13 2.62
CA ALA A 11 -3.21 42.03 2.72
C ALA A 11 -3.00 43.10 3.81
N LEU A 12 -2.42 42.72 4.95
CA LEU A 12 -2.05 43.64 6.02
C LEU A 12 -1.04 44.69 5.55
N ILE A 13 0.03 44.26 4.85
CA ILE A 13 1.04 45.18 4.30
C ILE A 13 0.40 46.18 3.32
N ILE A 14 -0.49 45.72 2.44
CA ILE A 14 -1.23 46.59 1.51
C ILE A 14 -2.08 47.61 2.29
N CYS A 15 -2.74 47.19 3.36
CA CYS A 15 -3.56 48.06 4.20
C CYS A 15 -2.72 49.15 4.88
N PHE A 16 -1.56 48.80 5.43
CA PHE A 16 -0.61 49.76 6.01
C PHE A 16 -0.11 50.76 4.96
N LYS A 17 0.22 50.32 3.74
CA LYS A 17 0.67 51.21 2.66
C LYS A 17 -0.42 52.18 2.19
N LEU A 18 -1.69 51.75 2.19
CA LEU A 18 -2.81 52.64 1.88
C LEU A 18 -3.05 53.69 2.96
N PHE A 19 -2.85 53.33 4.23
CA PHE A 19 -2.95 54.25 5.35
C PHE A 19 -1.87 55.34 5.30
N ASP A 20 -0.63 54.95 4.97
CA ASP A 20 0.52 55.85 4.77
C ASP A 20 0.22 56.90 3.67
N ILE A 21 -0.19 56.42 2.49
CA ILE A 21 -0.58 57.29 1.36
C ILE A 21 -1.71 58.26 1.75
N SER A 22 -2.71 57.78 2.49
CA SER A 22 -3.83 58.61 2.94
C SER A 22 -3.39 59.67 3.97
N SER A 23 -2.42 59.35 4.82
CA SER A 23 -1.84 60.27 5.80
C SER A 23 -1.03 61.36 5.11
N ASP A 24 -0.23 61.00 4.11
CA ASP A 24 0.65 61.91 3.37
C ASP A 24 -0.12 62.93 2.53
N ILE A 25 -1.28 62.53 1.99
CA ILE A 25 -2.22 63.44 1.31
C ILE A 25 -2.79 64.48 2.28
N GLN A 26 -3.07 64.10 3.53
CA GLN A 26 -3.60 65.02 4.55
C GLN A 26 -2.53 65.99 5.08
N LEU A 27 -1.26 65.57 5.12
CA LEU A 27 -0.14 66.40 5.57
C LEU A 27 0.47 67.30 4.47
N GLY A 28 0.03 67.18 3.21
CA GLY A 28 0.47 68.05 2.11
C GLY A 28 1.94 67.84 1.68
N ILE A 29 2.43 66.61 1.81
CA ILE A 29 3.81 66.20 1.50
C ILE A 29 4.07 66.29 -0.02
N PRO A 30 5.31 66.57 -0.49
CA PRO A 30 5.62 66.73 -1.92
C PRO A 30 5.13 65.58 -2.81
N GLN A 31 4.59 65.92 -3.99
CA GLN A 31 3.99 64.98 -4.94
C GLN A 31 4.92 63.85 -5.41
N TRP A 32 6.24 64.06 -5.33
CA TRP A 32 7.25 63.04 -5.68
C TRP A 32 7.23 61.83 -4.74
N HIS A 33 6.94 62.02 -3.45
CA HIS A 33 6.84 60.92 -2.48
C HIS A 33 5.62 60.03 -2.75
N ILE A 34 4.47 60.65 -3.03
CA ILE A 34 3.22 59.94 -3.36
C ILE A 34 3.38 59.07 -4.61
N ALA A 35 4.11 59.55 -5.62
CA ALA A 35 4.39 58.79 -6.84
C ALA A 35 5.25 57.52 -6.56
N GLN A 36 6.26 57.64 -5.70
CA GLN A 36 7.11 56.50 -5.31
C GLN A 36 6.33 55.45 -4.52
N GLU A 37 5.43 55.89 -3.63
CA GLU A 37 4.60 54.99 -2.84
C GLU A 37 3.55 54.26 -3.66
N ALA A 38 2.91 54.96 -4.61
CA ALA A 38 1.98 54.36 -5.56
C ALA A 38 2.67 53.30 -6.43
N MET A 39 3.90 53.56 -6.90
CA MET A 39 4.70 52.59 -7.65
C MET A 39 5.03 51.36 -6.79
N LEU A 40 5.43 51.55 -5.54
CA LEU A 40 5.75 50.46 -4.61
C LEU A 40 4.50 49.62 -4.26
N LEU A 41 3.34 50.26 -4.13
CA LEU A 41 2.05 49.59 -3.91
C LEU A 41 1.71 48.67 -5.08
N VAL A 42 1.81 49.17 -6.32
CA VAL A 42 1.54 48.37 -7.53
C VAL A 42 2.48 47.17 -7.61
N LEU A 43 3.78 47.36 -7.33
CA LEU A 43 4.77 46.27 -7.34
C LEU A 43 4.44 45.19 -6.29
N THR A 44 3.98 45.62 -5.11
CA THR A 44 3.58 44.73 -4.01
C THR A 44 2.31 43.94 -4.35
N VAL A 45 1.33 44.58 -4.97
CA VAL A 45 0.08 43.93 -5.42
C VAL A 45 0.38 42.87 -6.49
N ILE A 46 1.26 43.18 -7.46
CA ILE A 46 1.67 42.23 -8.50
C ILE A 46 2.42 41.04 -7.88
N GLY A 47 3.36 41.29 -6.97
CA GLY A 47 4.10 40.25 -6.27
C GLY A 47 3.18 39.36 -5.42
N ALA A 48 2.22 39.96 -4.73
CA ALA A 48 1.22 39.23 -3.94
C ALA A 48 0.32 38.35 -4.82
N MET A 49 -0.13 38.86 -5.97
CA MET A 49 -0.95 38.11 -6.92
C MET A 49 -0.18 36.92 -7.51
N TYR A 50 1.08 37.13 -7.91
CA TYR A 50 1.94 36.07 -8.47
C TYR A 50 2.20 34.95 -7.45
N LEU A 51 2.60 35.31 -6.22
CA LEU A 51 2.86 34.34 -5.15
C LEU A 51 1.60 33.59 -4.74
N SER A 52 0.46 34.28 -4.65
CA SER A 52 -0.82 33.64 -4.32
C SER A 52 -1.21 32.60 -5.37
N TYR A 53 -1.03 32.93 -6.65
CA TYR A 53 -1.31 32.00 -7.74
C TYR A 53 -0.38 30.78 -7.75
N ASP A 54 0.93 31.00 -7.56
CA ASP A 54 1.93 29.93 -7.51
C ASP A 54 1.70 28.97 -6.32
N LEU A 55 1.37 29.51 -5.14
CA LEU A 55 1.07 28.70 -3.95
C LEU A 55 -0.17 27.82 -4.15
N ILE A 56 -1.24 28.36 -4.74
CA ILE A 56 -2.46 27.59 -5.02
C ILE A 56 -2.19 26.48 -6.03
N ARG A 57 -1.35 26.72 -7.04
CA ARG A 57 -0.97 25.71 -8.04
C ARG A 57 -0.17 24.57 -7.39
N ARG A 58 0.84 24.89 -6.59
CA ARG A 58 1.70 23.91 -5.89
C ARG A 58 0.93 23.06 -4.88
N SER A 59 -0.01 23.66 -4.15
CA SER A 59 -0.82 22.95 -3.15
C SER A 59 -1.71 21.86 -3.77
N ARG A 60 -2.11 22.01 -5.04
CA ARG A 60 -2.90 21.01 -5.77
C ARG A 60 -2.06 19.80 -6.17
N GLU A 61 -0.81 20.01 -6.58
CA GLU A 61 0.10 18.93 -6.98
C GLU A 61 0.46 18.04 -5.78
N VAL A 62 0.77 18.64 -4.62
CA VAL A 62 1.06 17.89 -3.39
C VAL A 62 -0.14 17.08 -2.92
N LYS A 63 -1.36 17.65 -2.98
CA LYS A 63 -2.60 16.93 -2.64
C LYS A 63 -2.91 15.81 -3.62
N ALA A 64 -2.64 16.00 -4.91
CA ALA A 64 -2.81 14.97 -5.92
C ALA A 64 -1.82 13.82 -5.70
N LEU A 65 -0.58 14.10 -5.31
CA LEU A 65 0.42 13.09 -4.95
C LEU A 65 0.02 12.32 -3.68
N ALA A 66 -0.39 13.02 -2.63
CA ALA A 66 -0.84 12.40 -1.38
C ALA A 66 -2.04 11.46 -1.61
N LYS A 67 -3.01 11.88 -2.44
CA LYS A 67 -4.17 11.05 -2.79
C LYS A 67 -3.78 9.81 -3.60
N ARG A 68 -2.75 9.89 -4.46
CA ARG A 68 -2.22 8.72 -5.19
C ARG A 68 -1.55 7.71 -4.27
N LEU A 69 -0.83 8.17 -3.25
CA LEU A 69 -0.24 7.29 -2.23
C LEU A 69 -1.33 6.55 -1.44
N GLU A 70 -2.35 7.27 -0.96
CA GLU A 70 -3.46 6.66 -0.22
C GLU A 70 -4.20 5.59 -1.05
N HIS A 71 -4.40 5.83 -2.35
CA HIS A 71 -5.02 4.85 -3.24
C HIS A 71 -4.13 3.63 -3.52
N ALA A 72 -2.80 3.80 -3.56
CA ALA A 72 -1.87 2.69 -3.73
C ALA A 72 -1.84 1.78 -2.49
N ASP A 73 -1.79 2.37 -1.29
CA ASP A 73 -1.80 1.62 -0.03
C ASP A 73 -3.10 0.82 0.15
N LYS A 74 -4.27 1.43 -0.14
CA LYS A 74 -5.55 0.72 -0.07
C LYS A 74 -5.66 -0.45 -1.05
N LYS A 75 -5.01 -0.35 -2.22
CA LYS A 75 -4.98 -1.44 -3.20
C LYS A 75 -4.13 -2.61 -2.69
N ILE A 76 -3.02 -2.33 -2.00
CA ILE A 76 -2.18 -3.35 -1.38
C ILE A 76 -2.93 -4.05 -0.24
N ASP A 77 -3.61 -3.29 0.61
CA ASP A 77 -4.32 -3.85 1.78
C ASP A 77 -5.52 -4.74 1.39
N ASN A 78 -6.33 -4.30 0.42
CA ASN A 78 -7.45 -5.11 -0.08
C ASN A 78 -6.99 -6.36 -0.82
N MET A 79 -5.93 -6.27 -1.63
CA MET A 79 -5.36 -7.43 -2.30
C MET A 79 -4.75 -8.40 -1.28
N SER A 80 -4.15 -7.89 -0.21
CA SER A 80 -3.65 -8.71 0.90
C SER A 80 -4.78 -9.44 1.64
N THR A 81 -5.95 -8.81 1.80
CA THR A 81 -7.07 -9.40 2.54
C THR A 81 -7.74 -10.53 1.76
N GLN A 82 -8.01 -10.33 0.46
CA GLN A 82 -8.55 -11.38 -0.41
C GLN A 82 -7.55 -12.52 -0.62
N MET A 83 -6.26 -12.22 -0.80
CA MET A 83 -5.23 -13.26 -0.85
C MET A 83 -5.09 -14.00 0.47
N ARG A 84 -5.30 -13.32 1.61
CA ARG A 84 -5.21 -13.94 2.94
C ARG A 84 -6.40 -14.85 3.21
N SER A 85 -7.62 -14.48 2.81
CA SER A 85 -8.79 -15.35 2.91
C SER A 85 -8.64 -16.59 2.04
N ALA A 86 -8.28 -16.42 0.76
CA ALA A 86 -8.05 -17.54 -0.16
C ALA A 86 -6.95 -18.48 0.35
N ARG A 87 -5.85 -17.92 0.88
CA ARG A 87 -4.76 -18.71 1.48
C ARG A 87 -5.20 -19.47 2.75
N GLN A 88 -6.10 -18.88 3.53
CA GLN A 88 -6.60 -19.49 4.76
C GLN A 88 -7.56 -20.65 4.44
N GLU A 89 -8.44 -20.46 3.47
CA GLU A 89 -9.36 -21.50 2.96
C GLU A 89 -8.58 -22.69 2.40
N TYR A 90 -7.59 -22.43 1.54
CA TYR A 90 -6.68 -23.47 1.05
C TYR A 90 -5.95 -24.20 2.19
N SER A 91 -5.44 -23.46 3.18
CA SER A 91 -4.76 -24.09 4.33
C SER A 91 -5.69 -24.99 5.15
N GLN A 92 -6.98 -24.65 5.24
CA GLN A 92 -7.98 -25.48 5.93
C GLN A 92 -8.30 -26.75 5.14
N ALA A 93 -8.50 -26.63 3.82
CA ALA A 93 -8.72 -27.79 2.94
C ALA A 93 -7.56 -28.79 3.02
N VAL A 94 -6.31 -28.30 2.97
CA VAL A 94 -5.11 -29.13 3.15
C VAL A 94 -5.10 -29.84 4.51
N SER A 95 -5.43 -29.13 5.59
CA SER A 95 -5.49 -29.74 6.94
C SER A 95 -6.55 -30.84 7.03
N GLN A 96 -7.73 -30.63 6.44
CA GLN A 96 -8.80 -31.63 6.43
C GLN A 96 -8.40 -32.88 5.64
N GLN A 97 -7.69 -32.71 4.52
CA GLN A 97 -7.17 -33.85 3.76
C GLN A 97 -6.13 -34.64 4.57
N PHE A 98 -5.25 -33.95 5.30
CA PHE A 98 -4.27 -34.62 6.16
C PHE A 98 -4.93 -35.43 7.29
N GLU A 99 -6.05 -34.96 7.83
CA GLU A 99 -6.84 -35.73 8.78
C GLU A 99 -7.48 -36.96 8.14
N THR A 100 -7.97 -36.82 6.90
CA THR A 100 -8.54 -37.93 6.12
C THR A 100 -7.52 -39.04 5.87
N TRP A 101 -6.25 -38.69 5.58
CA TRP A 101 -5.16 -39.65 5.47
C TRP A 101 -4.59 -40.15 6.81
N GLY A 102 -5.13 -39.68 7.94
CA GLY A 102 -4.72 -40.12 9.27
C GLY A 102 -3.30 -39.70 9.64
N PHE A 103 -2.88 -38.50 9.23
CA PHE A 103 -1.58 -37.95 9.61
C PHE A 103 -1.58 -37.54 11.09
N THR A 104 -0.53 -37.94 11.81
CA THR A 104 -0.25 -37.43 13.16
C THR A 104 0.14 -35.96 13.09
N LYS A 105 0.01 -35.22 14.21
CA LYS A 105 0.43 -33.80 14.28
C LYS A 105 1.88 -33.58 13.80
N SER A 106 2.77 -34.55 14.06
CA SER A 106 4.17 -34.49 13.63
C SER A 106 4.31 -34.68 12.11
N GLU A 107 3.53 -35.57 11.51
CA GLU A 107 3.49 -35.81 10.07
C GLU A 107 2.83 -34.64 9.32
N GLN A 108 1.74 -34.08 9.84
CA GLN A 108 1.09 -32.89 9.27
C GLN A 108 2.06 -31.71 9.13
N GLN A 109 2.90 -31.48 10.13
CA GLN A 109 3.93 -30.44 10.08
C GLN A 109 4.94 -30.70 8.95
N VAL A 110 5.42 -31.94 8.80
CA VAL A 110 6.35 -32.29 7.72
C VAL A 110 5.67 -32.18 6.36
N ALA A 111 4.47 -32.71 6.21
CA ALA A 111 3.65 -32.64 5.00
C ALA A 111 3.44 -31.18 4.55
N PHE A 112 3.10 -30.27 5.46
CA PHE A 112 2.91 -28.86 5.15
C PHE A 112 4.21 -28.19 4.67
N LEU A 113 5.35 -28.54 5.25
CA LEU A 113 6.65 -28.01 4.81
C LEU A 113 7.09 -28.62 3.46
N LEU A 114 6.71 -29.86 3.16
CA LEU A 114 6.93 -30.48 1.85
C LEU A 114 6.14 -29.76 0.76
N LEU A 115 4.86 -29.43 1.00
CA LEU A 115 4.03 -28.65 0.08
C LEU A 115 4.58 -27.25 -0.15
N LYS A 116 5.19 -26.63 0.87
CA LYS A 116 5.89 -25.35 0.75
C LYS A 116 7.17 -25.40 -0.08
N GLY A 117 7.61 -26.58 -0.52
CA GLY A 117 8.82 -26.70 -1.34
C GLY A 117 10.13 -26.85 -0.56
N LEU A 118 10.10 -26.95 0.78
CA LEU A 118 11.32 -27.12 1.56
C LEU A 118 11.96 -28.51 1.33
N SER A 119 13.28 -28.53 1.24
CA SER A 119 14.10 -29.76 1.23
C SER A 119 14.08 -30.45 2.60
N PHE A 120 14.42 -31.74 2.65
CA PHE A 120 14.48 -32.46 3.92
C PHE A 120 15.46 -31.85 4.92
N LYS A 121 16.54 -31.22 4.43
CA LYS A 121 17.51 -30.51 5.26
C LYS A 121 16.89 -29.26 5.90
N GLU A 122 16.21 -28.43 5.10
CA GLU A 122 15.52 -27.23 5.61
C GLU A 122 14.39 -27.60 6.59
N ILE A 123 13.65 -28.67 6.31
CA ILE A 123 12.61 -29.18 7.23
C ILE A 123 13.24 -29.64 8.54
N ALA A 124 14.39 -30.32 8.48
CA ALA A 124 15.12 -30.77 9.65
C ALA A 124 15.60 -29.58 10.51
N GLU A 125 16.08 -28.52 9.88
CA GLU A 125 16.48 -27.28 10.55
C GLU A 125 15.28 -26.58 11.21
N VAL A 126 14.17 -26.41 10.48
CA VAL A 126 12.94 -25.76 11.00
C VAL A 126 12.35 -26.53 12.17
N ARG A 127 12.38 -27.87 12.12
CA ARG A 127 11.81 -28.73 13.16
C ARG A 127 12.81 -29.15 14.23
N GLN A 128 14.04 -28.64 14.19
CA GLN A 128 15.14 -29.00 15.10
C GLN A 128 15.31 -30.53 15.26
N THR A 129 15.27 -31.24 14.14
CA THR A 129 15.33 -32.71 14.07
C THR A 129 16.40 -33.16 13.08
N LYS A 130 16.65 -34.46 12.98
CA LYS A 130 17.62 -35.02 12.02
C LYS A 130 16.95 -35.21 10.66
N GLU A 131 17.69 -34.95 9.58
CA GLU A 131 17.20 -35.18 8.20
C GLU A 131 16.71 -36.62 8.00
N LYS A 132 17.40 -37.60 8.59
CA LYS A 132 16.99 -39.01 8.54
C LYS A 132 15.57 -39.22 9.11
N THR A 133 15.23 -38.51 10.20
CA THR A 133 13.90 -38.57 10.81
C THR A 133 12.85 -37.96 9.88
N VAL A 134 13.15 -36.82 9.26
CA VAL A 134 12.25 -36.18 8.27
C VAL A 134 12.02 -37.10 7.08
N ARG A 135 13.08 -37.74 6.56
CA ARG A 135 12.98 -38.68 5.44
C ARG A 135 12.11 -39.88 5.79
N GLN A 136 12.28 -40.44 7.00
CA GLN A 136 11.43 -41.53 7.48
C GLN A 136 9.96 -41.11 7.59
N GLN A 137 9.69 -39.93 8.13
CA GLN A 137 8.33 -39.39 8.22
C GLN A 137 7.74 -39.12 6.83
N ALA A 138 8.53 -38.61 5.89
CA ALA A 138 8.11 -38.40 4.51
C ALA A 138 7.72 -39.72 3.82
N SER A 139 8.48 -40.80 4.01
CA SER A 139 8.11 -42.13 3.48
C SER A 139 6.78 -42.62 4.05
N THR A 140 6.52 -42.41 5.35
CA THR A 140 5.23 -42.75 5.96
C THR A 140 4.08 -41.89 5.40
N ILE A 141 4.32 -40.60 5.19
CA ILE A 141 3.35 -39.67 4.57
C ILE A 141 2.97 -40.14 3.18
N TYR A 142 3.95 -40.48 2.33
CA TYR A 142 3.70 -40.97 0.97
C TYR A 142 2.91 -42.27 0.97
N GLY A 143 3.25 -43.21 1.87
CA GLY A 143 2.51 -44.45 2.02
C GLY A 143 1.06 -44.25 2.46
N LYS A 144 0.81 -43.33 3.40
CA LYS A 144 -0.55 -43.01 3.87
C LYS A 144 -1.39 -42.26 2.84
N ALA A 145 -0.76 -41.39 2.05
CA ALA A 145 -1.42 -40.67 0.95
C ALA A 145 -1.53 -41.50 -0.35
N ALA A 146 -1.00 -42.73 -0.37
CA ALA A 146 -0.97 -43.60 -1.54
C ALA A 146 -0.32 -42.95 -2.78
N VAL A 147 0.79 -42.22 -2.57
CA VAL A 147 1.55 -41.54 -3.64
C VAL A 147 3.00 -42.02 -3.70
N ASP A 148 3.59 -42.03 -4.89
CA ASP A 148 4.92 -42.60 -5.12
C ASP A 148 6.09 -41.69 -4.68
N GLY A 149 5.81 -40.45 -4.28
CA GLY A 149 6.85 -39.56 -3.76
C GLY A 149 6.44 -38.10 -3.67
N ARG A 150 7.45 -37.26 -3.43
CA ARG A 150 7.28 -35.83 -3.16
C ARG A 150 6.55 -35.08 -4.26
N HIS A 151 6.94 -35.33 -5.51
CA HIS A 151 6.37 -34.62 -6.66
C HIS A 151 4.89 -34.98 -6.84
N THR A 152 4.55 -36.27 -6.75
CA THR A 152 3.17 -36.75 -6.82
C THR A 152 2.34 -36.22 -5.65
N PHE A 153 2.90 -36.20 -4.44
CA PHE A 153 2.25 -35.61 -3.27
C PHE A 153 1.92 -34.13 -3.47
N CYS A 154 2.87 -33.31 -3.95
CA CYS A 154 2.62 -31.90 -4.22
C CYS A 154 1.65 -31.70 -5.41
N ALA A 155 1.75 -32.53 -6.45
CA ALA A 155 0.89 -32.46 -7.61
C ALA A 155 -0.57 -32.75 -7.26
N TRP A 156 -0.83 -33.71 -6.38
CA TRP A 156 -2.17 -34.05 -5.91
C TRP A 156 -2.89 -32.82 -5.32
N PHE A 157 -2.20 -32.03 -4.49
CA PHE A 157 -2.77 -30.79 -3.93
C PHE A 157 -2.90 -29.65 -4.95
N MET A 158 -2.10 -29.66 -6.02
CA MET A 158 -2.18 -28.66 -7.07
C MET A 158 -3.31 -28.95 -8.06
N GLU A 159 -3.71 -30.20 -8.24
CA GLU A 159 -4.82 -30.58 -9.14
C GLU A 159 -6.15 -29.95 -8.70
N ASP A 160 -6.47 -30.05 -7.41
CA ASP A 160 -7.68 -29.45 -6.83
C ASP A 160 -7.67 -27.91 -6.95
N PHE A 161 -6.50 -27.28 -6.76
CA PHE A 161 -6.35 -25.82 -6.90
C PHE A 161 -6.58 -25.34 -8.34
N ILE A 162 -6.15 -26.12 -9.34
CA ILE A 162 -6.33 -25.76 -10.75
C ILE A 162 -7.80 -25.97 -11.19
N GLN A 163 -8.50 -26.95 -10.62
CA GLN A 163 -9.90 -27.21 -10.96
C GLN A 163 -10.86 -26.14 -10.45
N GLU A 164 -10.66 -25.61 -9.24
CA GLU A 164 -11.49 -24.52 -8.68
C GLU A 164 -11.43 -23.24 -9.53
N HIS A 165 -10.24 -22.86 -10.03
CA HIS A 165 -10.09 -21.64 -10.84
C HIS A 165 -10.84 -21.68 -12.19
N ASN A 166 -11.02 -22.87 -12.77
CA ASN A 166 -11.71 -23.03 -14.05
C ASN A 166 -13.24 -22.88 -13.92
N GLN A 167 -13.81 -23.17 -12.74
CA GLN A 167 -15.26 -23.03 -12.51
C GLN A 167 -15.67 -21.56 -12.40
N ASP A 168 -14.85 -20.72 -11.77
CA ASP A 168 -15.10 -19.28 -11.66
C ASP A 168 -15.05 -18.56 -13.01
N LEU A 169 -14.13 -18.96 -13.90
CA LEU A 169 -14.05 -18.42 -15.26
C LEU A 169 -15.26 -18.80 -16.10
N ALA A 170 -15.72 -20.05 -16.02
CA ALA A 170 -16.91 -20.52 -16.73
C ALA A 170 -18.20 -19.84 -16.25
N ALA A 171 -18.32 -19.54 -14.95
CA ALA A 171 -19.47 -18.83 -14.40
C ALA A 171 -19.52 -17.36 -14.83
N ASN A 172 -18.36 -16.73 -15.06
CA ASN A 172 -18.26 -15.31 -15.45
C ASN A 172 -18.39 -15.09 -16.96
N GLU A 173 -18.09 -16.10 -17.79
CA GLU A 173 -18.34 -16.07 -19.24
C GLU A 173 -19.80 -16.42 -19.61
N ALA A 174 -20.55 -17.04 -18.69
CA ALA A 174 -21.97 -17.38 -18.86
C ALA A 174 -22.95 -16.28 -18.40
N ALA A 175 -22.43 -15.16 -17.87
CA ALA A 175 -23.19 -13.99 -17.40
C ALA A 175 -23.08 -12.80 -18.38
#